data_AF-A0A9D3ZUU8-F1
#
_entry.id   AF-A0A9D3ZUU8-F1
#
_cell.length_a   1.000
_cell.length_b   1.000
_cell.length_c   1.000
_cell.angle_alpha   90.00
_cell.angle_beta   90.00
_cell.angle_gamma   90.00
#
_symmetry.space_group_name_H-M   'P 1'
#
loop_
_entity.id
_entity.type
_entity.pdbx_description
1 polymer ?
#
loop_
_entity_poly.entity_id
_entity_poly.type
_entity_poly.pdbx_seq_one_letter_code
_entity_poly.pdbx_strand_id
1 'polypeptide(L)'
;MGDLHMGVEAEAINDRSSDNHSKRVDIYPLSCYYFGSKEAIVFKDEILSDRINRMKSNYAAYGLRTSVEAVILVELFKHPHLLLLQVRNSFFKLPGGRLRPGESDIDGLNRKLSRKLSASEDGHETEWQVGECLGMWWRHDFETLMYPYLPSNAKKPKECTKLFLVRLPESQKFIVPKNLKLLAVPLHQVHENHKTYGPIISGVPQLLSKFTINIVDI
;
A
#
# COMPACT_ATOMS: atom_id res chain seq x y z
N MET A 1 59.89 -24.01 -27.73
CA MET A 1 59.84 -24.93 -26.57
C MET A 1 59.22 -24.13 -25.44
N GLY A 2 58.01 -24.34 -24.98
CA GLY A 2 56.93 -25.26 -25.32
C GLY A 2 55.73 -24.82 -24.48
N ASP A 3 54.52 -24.95 -25.03
CA ASP A 3 53.25 -24.63 -24.38
C ASP A 3 53.08 -25.34 -23.04
N LEU A 4 52.37 -24.70 -22.11
CA LEU A 4 51.33 -25.42 -21.36
C LEU A 4 50.17 -24.48 -21.00
N HIS A 5 49.10 -24.69 -21.74
CA HIS A 5 47.75 -24.17 -21.56
C HIS A 5 47.09 -24.93 -20.38
N MET A 6 46.53 -24.21 -19.42
CA MET A 6 45.53 -24.74 -18.48
C MET A 6 44.55 -23.61 -18.18
N GLY A 7 43.48 -23.56 -18.98
CA GLY A 7 42.35 -22.69 -18.76
C GLY A 7 41.51 -23.18 -17.58
N VAL A 8 40.86 -22.24 -16.91
CA VAL A 8 39.54 -22.46 -16.29
C VAL A 8 38.75 -21.19 -16.57
N GLU A 9 37.93 -21.24 -17.63
CA GLU A 9 36.82 -20.31 -17.80
C GLU A 9 35.86 -20.52 -16.63
N ALA A 10 35.73 -19.50 -15.78
CA ALA A 10 34.60 -19.43 -14.88
C ALA A 10 33.39 -18.98 -15.70
N GLU A 11 32.58 -19.94 -16.15
CA GLU A 11 31.25 -19.68 -16.67
C GLU A 11 30.45 -18.88 -15.63
N ALA A 12 30.22 -17.60 -15.92
CA ALA A 12 29.24 -16.80 -15.22
C ALA A 12 27.86 -17.36 -15.58
N ILE A 13 27.33 -18.25 -14.75
CA ILE A 13 25.94 -18.73 -14.82
C ILE A 13 25.05 -17.49 -14.65
N ASN A 14 24.53 -17.05 -15.79
CA ASN A 14 23.67 -15.90 -15.95
C ASN A 14 22.26 -16.28 -15.45
N ASP A 15 22.03 -16.29 -14.14
CA ASP A 15 20.67 -16.37 -13.59
C ASP A 15 19.96 -15.02 -13.71
N ARG A 16 19.58 -14.67 -14.94
CA ARG A 16 18.71 -13.52 -15.23
C ARG A 16 17.22 -13.91 -15.29
N SER A 17 16.90 -15.17 -15.04
CA SER A 17 15.54 -15.71 -15.14
C SER A 17 14.71 -15.57 -13.87
N SER A 18 15.34 -15.48 -12.69
CA SER A 18 14.64 -15.44 -11.41
C SER A 18 14.12 -14.04 -11.00
N ASP A 19 14.74 -12.96 -11.48
CA ASP A 19 14.38 -11.58 -11.07
C ASP A 19 13.23 -10.96 -11.90
N ASN A 20 12.93 -11.53 -13.07
CA ASN A 20 11.94 -10.94 -14.00
C ASN A 20 10.48 -11.28 -13.63
N HIS A 21 10.24 -12.40 -12.95
CA HIS A 21 8.91 -12.75 -12.43
C HIS A 21 8.52 -11.96 -11.17
N SER A 22 9.51 -11.56 -10.35
CA SER A 22 9.30 -10.81 -9.10
C SER A 22 8.62 -9.45 -9.35
N LYS A 23 9.00 -8.75 -10.43
CA LYS A 23 8.53 -7.40 -10.77
C LYS A 23 7.32 -7.38 -11.70
N ARG A 24 6.76 -8.54 -12.04
CA ARG A 24 5.49 -8.62 -12.78
C ARG A 24 4.32 -8.41 -11.83
N VAL A 25 3.34 -7.63 -12.28
CA VAL A 25 2.08 -7.40 -11.57
C VAL A 25 0.94 -7.64 -12.53
N ASP A 26 0.27 -8.77 -12.36
CA ASP A 26 -0.95 -9.06 -13.11
C ASP A 26 -2.10 -8.24 -12.52
N ILE A 27 -2.86 -7.58 -13.40
CA ILE A 27 -4.06 -6.85 -13.06
C ILE A 27 -5.22 -7.36 -13.91
N TYR A 28 -6.39 -7.47 -13.28
CA TYR A 28 -7.59 -8.04 -13.89
C TYR A 28 -8.67 -6.98 -14.08
N PRO A 29 -9.61 -7.15 -15.02
CA PRO A 29 -10.69 -6.20 -15.28
C PRO A 29 -11.51 -5.90 -14.03
N LEU A 30 -11.90 -4.64 -13.84
CA LEU A 30 -12.71 -4.20 -12.71
C LEU A 30 -14.02 -4.99 -12.61
N SER A 31 -14.57 -5.43 -13.75
CA SER A 31 -15.77 -6.25 -13.84
C SER A 31 -15.66 -7.63 -13.20
N CYS A 32 -14.45 -8.13 -12.94
CA CYS A 32 -14.22 -9.41 -12.25
C CYS A 32 -14.36 -9.30 -10.73
N TYR A 33 -14.49 -8.08 -10.20
CA TYR A 33 -14.62 -7.83 -8.77
C TYR A 33 -16.04 -7.40 -8.42
N TYR A 34 -16.55 -7.96 -7.32
CA TYR A 34 -17.90 -7.66 -6.83
C TYR A 34 -17.82 -6.69 -5.67
N PHE A 35 -18.65 -5.66 -5.69
CA PHE A 35 -18.66 -4.63 -4.65
C PHE A 35 -19.97 -4.71 -3.85
N GLY A 36 -19.86 -5.09 -2.58
CA GLY A 36 -20.95 -5.09 -1.61
C GLY A 36 -20.74 -4.02 -0.53
N SER A 37 -21.74 -3.86 0.34
CA SER A 37 -21.67 -2.90 1.45
C SER A 37 -21.91 -3.57 2.80
N LYS A 38 -21.31 -3.02 3.86
CA LYS A 38 -21.54 -3.41 5.25
C LYS A 38 -21.75 -2.20 6.16
N GLU A 39 -21.94 -2.44 7.44
CA GLU A 39 -22.14 -1.39 8.44
C GLU A 39 -21.04 -0.33 8.41
N ALA A 40 -21.43 0.91 8.71
CA ALA A 40 -20.53 2.05 8.69
C ALA A 40 -19.49 1.94 9.81
N ILE A 41 -18.23 2.27 9.51
CA ILE A 41 -17.21 2.38 10.55
C ILE A 41 -17.41 3.70 11.29
N VAL A 42 -17.52 3.64 12.61
CA VAL A 42 -17.63 4.85 13.44
C VAL A 42 -16.32 5.63 13.39
N PHE A 43 -16.37 6.84 12.84
CA PHE A 43 -15.27 7.81 12.93
C PHE A 43 -15.47 8.64 14.19
N LYS A 44 -14.42 8.79 14.99
CA LYS A 44 -14.42 9.78 16.07
C LYS A 44 -14.36 11.17 15.46
N ASP A 45 -15.31 12.02 15.80
CA ASP A 45 -15.26 13.44 15.48
C ASP A 45 -14.22 14.10 16.38
N GLU A 46 -12.98 14.10 15.91
CA GLU A 46 -11.84 14.69 16.60
C GLU A 46 -11.38 15.94 15.85
N ILE A 47 -11.24 17.05 16.57
CA ILE A 47 -10.56 18.24 16.05
C ILE A 47 -9.05 17.99 15.97
N LEU A 48 -8.34 18.86 15.23
CA LEU A 48 -6.90 18.68 14.98
C LEU A 48 -6.08 18.60 16.28
N SER A 49 -6.44 19.40 17.29
CA SER A 49 -5.79 19.38 18.61
C SER A 49 -5.93 18.03 19.31
N ASP A 50 -7.12 17.41 19.27
CA ASP A 50 -7.35 16.10 19.89
C ASP A 50 -6.50 15.01 19.22
N ARG A 51 -6.42 15.07 17.88
CA ARG A 51 -5.59 14.15 17.11
C ARG A 51 -4.11 14.29 17.47
N ILE A 52 -3.62 15.52 17.62
CA ILE A 52 -2.23 15.83 18.01
C ILE A 52 -1.97 15.36 19.44
N ASN A 53 -2.84 15.69 20.39
CA ASN A 53 -2.70 15.30 21.79
C ASN A 53 -2.67 13.79 21.95
N ARG A 54 -3.59 13.06 21.29
CA ARG A 54 -3.56 11.60 21.26
C ARG A 54 -2.29 11.04 20.62
N MET A 55 -1.76 11.70 19.59
CA MET A 55 -0.48 11.30 18.99
C MET A 55 0.67 11.47 19.97
N LYS A 56 0.72 12.58 20.72
CA LYS A 56 1.70 12.83 21.79
C LYS A 56 1.62 11.77 22.88
N SER A 57 0.44 11.53 23.43
CA SER A 57 0.23 10.54 24.49
C SER A 57 0.61 9.12 24.05
N ASN A 58 0.20 8.71 22.84
CA ASN A 58 0.57 7.40 22.31
C ASN A 58 2.06 7.28 22.05
N TYR A 59 2.72 8.34 21.58
CA TYR A 59 4.16 8.34 21.36
C TYR A 59 4.94 8.24 22.69
N ALA A 60 4.47 8.92 23.74
CA ALA A 60 5.05 8.79 25.07
C ALA A 60 4.92 7.37 25.64
N ALA A 61 3.80 6.69 25.37
CA ALA A 61 3.52 5.35 25.89
C ALA A 61 4.17 4.22 25.07
N TYR A 62 4.18 4.32 23.74
CA TYR A 62 4.53 3.22 22.83
C TYR A 62 5.62 3.57 21.81
N GLY A 63 6.08 4.82 21.78
CA GLY A 63 7.07 5.29 20.81
C GLY A 63 6.49 5.54 19.41
N LEU A 64 7.31 5.28 18.39
CA LEU A 64 6.99 5.53 16.99
C LEU A 64 5.68 4.85 16.59
N ARG A 65 4.76 5.62 15.98
CA ARG A 65 3.58 5.04 15.35
C ARG A 65 3.95 4.40 14.02
N THR A 66 3.57 3.14 13.81
CA THR A 66 3.67 2.49 12.49
C THR A 66 2.29 2.33 11.85
N SER A 67 2.18 2.68 10.58
CA SER A 67 1.00 2.50 9.74
C SER A 67 1.39 1.75 8.47
N VAL A 68 0.48 0.90 7.98
CA VAL A 68 0.65 0.14 6.73
C VAL A 68 -0.50 0.44 5.80
N GLU A 69 -0.21 0.64 4.51
CA GLU A 69 -1.19 0.97 3.48
C GLU A 69 -0.99 0.10 2.23
N ALA A 70 -2.08 -0.31 1.61
CA ALA A 70 -2.08 -1.18 0.44
C ALA A 70 -2.24 -0.37 -0.85
N VAL A 71 -1.37 -0.65 -1.81
CA VAL A 71 -1.51 -0.29 -3.22
C VAL A 71 -2.12 -1.49 -3.94
N ILE A 72 -3.37 -1.32 -4.39
CA ILE A 72 -4.13 -2.37 -5.07
C ILE A 72 -4.50 -1.84 -6.46
N LEU A 73 -4.19 -2.61 -7.49
CA LEU A 73 -4.45 -2.24 -8.88
C LEU A 73 -5.51 -3.13 -9.50
N VAL A 74 -6.29 -2.54 -10.40
CA VAL A 74 -7.24 -3.21 -11.29
C VAL A 74 -7.09 -2.64 -12.69
N GLU A 75 -7.58 -3.36 -13.69
CA GLU A 75 -7.73 -2.82 -15.03
C GLU A 75 -9.12 -2.22 -15.22
N LEU A 76 -9.19 -1.06 -15.88
CA LEU A 76 -10.44 -0.51 -16.40
C LEU A 76 -10.11 0.25 -17.69
N PHE A 77 -10.87 -0.01 -18.76
CA PHE A 77 -10.65 0.57 -20.10
C PHE A 77 -9.22 0.40 -20.63
N LYS A 78 -8.62 -0.77 -20.42
CA LYS A 78 -7.23 -1.14 -20.74
C LYS A 78 -6.19 -0.25 -20.08
N HIS A 79 -6.52 0.33 -18.93
CA HIS A 79 -5.63 1.17 -18.14
C HIS A 79 -5.55 0.73 -16.67
N PRO A 80 -4.36 0.82 -16.04
CA PRO A 80 -4.21 0.54 -14.62
C PRO A 80 -4.88 1.61 -13.76
N HIS A 81 -5.72 1.17 -12.83
CA HIS A 81 -6.41 2.00 -11.86
C HIS A 81 -6.03 1.60 -10.45
N LEU A 82 -5.80 2.59 -9.60
CA LEU A 82 -5.54 2.44 -8.17
C LEU A 82 -6.87 2.42 -7.40
N LEU A 83 -7.07 1.41 -6.56
CA LEU A 83 -8.22 1.36 -5.66
C LEU A 83 -8.01 2.28 -4.45
N LEU A 84 -8.89 3.27 -4.29
CA LEU A 84 -8.86 4.24 -3.21
C LEU A 84 -10.17 4.28 -2.42
N LEU A 85 -10.07 4.46 -1.11
CA LEU A 85 -11.22 4.72 -0.24
C LEU A 85 -11.50 6.22 -0.19
N GLN A 86 -12.69 6.64 -0.60
CA GLN A 86 -13.20 7.99 -0.41
C GLN A 86 -13.96 8.08 0.91
N VAL A 87 -13.58 9.03 1.76
CA VAL A 87 -14.18 9.32 3.07
C VAL A 87 -14.95 10.64 2.99
N ARG A 88 -16.22 10.65 3.41
CA ARG A 88 -17.09 11.86 3.46
C ARG A 88 -17.08 12.67 2.15
N ASN A 89 -16.98 11.98 0.99
CA ASN A 89 -16.87 12.57 -0.36
C ASN A 89 -15.76 13.62 -0.55
N SER A 90 -14.80 13.75 0.37
CA SER A 90 -13.86 14.88 0.41
C SER A 90 -12.40 14.47 0.52
N PHE A 91 -12.11 13.26 1.02
CA PHE A 91 -10.73 12.81 1.23
C PHE A 91 -10.54 11.39 0.68
N PHE A 92 -9.39 11.17 0.04
CA PHE A 92 -8.98 9.86 -0.45
C PHE A 92 -7.94 9.23 0.49
N LYS A 93 -8.01 7.91 0.66
CA LYS A 93 -7.06 7.13 1.46
C LYS A 93 -6.78 5.81 0.78
N LEU A 94 -5.56 5.31 0.94
CA LEU A 94 -5.27 3.91 0.67
C LEU A 94 -5.96 3.02 1.74
N PRO A 95 -6.42 1.82 1.38
CA PRO A 95 -6.78 0.79 2.35
C PRO A 95 -5.59 0.48 3.29
N GLY A 96 -5.84 0.21 4.56
CA GLY A 96 -4.77 0.02 5.56
C GLY A 96 -5.04 0.73 6.89
N GLY A 97 -3.98 0.98 7.66
CA GLY A 97 -4.00 1.76 8.88
C GLY A 97 -2.91 1.40 9.90
N ARG A 98 -3.08 1.94 11.11
CA ARG A 98 -2.10 1.81 12.20
C ARG A 98 -1.96 0.39 12.75
N LEU A 99 -0.73 -0.06 12.93
CA LEU A 99 -0.40 -1.32 13.59
C LEU A 99 -0.66 -1.26 15.10
N ARG A 100 -0.89 -2.43 15.70
CA ARG A 100 -0.85 -2.66 17.15
C ARG A 100 0.61 -2.84 17.60
N PRO A 101 0.95 -2.58 18.87
CA PRO A 101 2.27 -2.90 19.40
C PRO A 101 2.61 -4.38 19.18
N GLY A 102 3.80 -4.66 18.66
CA GLY A 102 4.28 -6.02 18.38
C GLY A 102 3.67 -6.71 17.16
N GLU A 103 2.72 -6.07 16.45
CA GLU A 103 2.10 -6.63 15.24
C GLU A 103 3.03 -6.48 14.03
N SER A 104 3.14 -7.53 13.21
CA SER A 104 3.92 -7.48 11.96
C SER A 104 3.24 -6.59 10.92
N ASP A 105 4.02 -6.08 9.96
CA ASP A 105 3.47 -5.24 8.89
C ASP A 105 2.42 -6.00 8.06
N ILE A 106 2.69 -7.28 7.74
CA ILE A 106 1.84 -8.14 6.91
C ILE A 106 0.55 -8.50 7.65
N ASP A 107 0.64 -9.01 8.88
CA ASP A 107 -0.54 -9.39 9.68
C ASP A 107 -1.42 -8.17 9.95
N GLY A 108 -0.76 -7.04 10.23
CA GLY A 108 -1.41 -5.77 10.42
C GLY A 108 -2.16 -5.34 9.17
N LEU A 109 -1.53 -5.39 8.00
CA LEU A 109 -2.16 -5.01 6.75
C LEU A 109 -3.34 -5.94 6.42
N ASN A 110 -3.16 -7.26 6.51
CA ASN A 110 -4.22 -8.26 6.33
C ASN A 110 -5.44 -7.93 7.19
N ARG A 111 -5.24 -7.76 8.51
CA ARG A 111 -6.33 -7.39 9.42
C ARG A 111 -6.98 -6.05 9.05
N LYS A 112 -6.21 -5.06 8.59
CA LYS A 112 -6.77 -3.76 8.17
C LYS A 112 -7.60 -3.88 6.90
N LEU A 113 -7.16 -4.68 5.94
CA LEU A 113 -7.86 -4.93 4.69
C LEU A 113 -9.14 -5.72 4.96
N SER A 114 -9.09 -6.84 5.66
CA SER A 114 -10.28 -7.65 5.98
C SER A 114 -11.33 -6.82 6.72
N ARG A 115 -10.93 -6.02 7.71
CA ARG A 115 -11.84 -5.12 8.41
C ARG A 115 -12.49 -4.06 7.51
N LYS A 116 -11.80 -3.54 6.49
CA LYS A 116 -12.34 -2.47 5.62
C LYS A 116 -12.99 -2.98 4.33
N LEU A 117 -12.63 -4.17 3.87
CA LEU A 117 -12.88 -4.64 2.52
C LEU A 117 -13.42 -6.08 2.43
N SER A 118 -13.53 -6.82 3.54
CA SER A 118 -14.12 -8.17 3.58
C SER A 118 -15.40 -8.21 4.42
N ALA A 119 -16.22 -9.24 4.24
CA ALA A 119 -17.45 -9.42 5.03
C ALA A 119 -17.10 -9.76 6.49
N SER A 120 -16.26 -10.78 6.68
CA SER A 120 -15.71 -11.15 7.97
C SER A 120 -14.54 -10.25 8.40
N GLU A 121 -14.56 -9.80 9.66
CA GLU A 121 -13.43 -9.10 10.28
C GLU A 121 -12.31 -10.05 10.73
N ASP A 122 -12.59 -11.34 10.82
CA ASP A 122 -11.68 -12.37 11.34
C ASP A 122 -10.64 -12.81 10.30
N GLY A 123 -10.77 -12.32 9.06
CA GLY A 123 -9.78 -12.55 7.99
C GLY A 123 -9.80 -13.94 7.36
N HIS A 124 -10.63 -14.86 7.84
CA HIS A 124 -10.73 -16.23 7.32
C HIS A 124 -11.29 -16.34 5.89
N GLU A 125 -12.03 -15.33 5.42
CA GLU A 125 -12.69 -15.37 4.10
C GLU A 125 -11.85 -14.80 2.96
N THR A 126 -10.81 -14.02 3.26
CA THR A 126 -10.03 -13.33 2.22
C THR A 126 -8.56 -13.35 2.59
N GLU A 127 -7.81 -14.19 1.89
CA GLU A 127 -6.35 -14.19 1.97
C GLU A 127 -5.79 -13.10 1.04
N TRP A 128 -5.26 -12.03 1.64
CA TRP A 128 -4.65 -10.95 0.88
C TRP A 128 -3.20 -11.30 0.56
N GLN A 129 -2.84 -11.28 -0.73
CA GLN A 129 -1.47 -11.50 -1.18
C GLN A 129 -0.65 -10.22 -1.05
N VAL A 130 -0.13 -9.96 0.15
CA VAL A 130 0.76 -8.83 0.43
C VAL A 130 2.14 -9.12 -0.17
N GLY A 131 2.54 -8.30 -1.13
CA GLY A 131 3.85 -8.34 -1.79
C GLY A 131 4.88 -7.43 -1.13
N GLU A 132 5.80 -6.90 -1.93
CA GLU A 132 6.91 -6.09 -1.44
C GLU A 132 6.49 -4.70 -0.92
N CYS A 133 7.33 -4.14 -0.03
CA CYS A 133 7.23 -2.76 0.39
C CYS A 133 7.68 -1.83 -0.75
N LEU A 134 6.79 -0.94 -1.17
CA LEU A 134 7.01 0.02 -2.25
C LEU A 134 7.76 1.26 -1.77
N GLY A 135 7.51 1.70 -0.53
CA GLY A 135 8.12 2.91 0.01
C GLY A 135 7.66 3.24 1.42
N MET A 136 8.36 4.18 2.03
CA MET A 136 8.14 4.60 3.42
C MET A 136 8.10 6.11 3.54
N TRP A 137 7.12 6.61 4.30
CA TRP A 137 6.95 8.02 4.61
C TRP A 137 7.05 8.25 6.10
N TRP A 138 7.69 9.34 6.48
CA TRP A 138 8.01 9.65 7.87
C TRP A 138 7.41 10.99 8.26
N ARG A 139 6.87 11.03 9.48
CA ARG A 139 6.44 12.25 10.16
C ARG A 139 7.49 12.63 11.19
N HIS A 140 8.04 13.83 11.08
CA HIS A 140 9.17 14.26 11.90
C HIS A 140 8.72 14.77 13.28
N ASP A 141 7.59 15.47 13.30
CA ASP A 141 7.03 16.08 14.50
C ASP A 141 5.53 15.79 14.64
N PHE A 142 4.89 16.32 15.69
CA PHE A 142 3.44 16.24 15.90
C PHE A 142 2.65 17.22 15.00
N GLU A 143 3.05 17.28 13.73
CA GLU A 143 2.46 18.09 12.66
C GLU A 143 1.77 17.19 11.63
N THR A 144 1.30 17.70 10.49
CA THR A 144 0.56 16.92 9.47
C THR A 144 1.43 16.31 8.38
N LEU A 145 2.56 16.95 8.04
CA LEU A 145 3.40 16.66 6.88
C LEU A 145 4.11 15.31 6.98
N MET A 146 4.32 14.68 5.83
CA MET A 146 4.98 13.38 5.67
C MET A 146 6.05 13.53 4.59
N TYR A 147 7.21 12.90 4.80
CA TYR A 147 8.33 12.97 3.88
C TYR A 147 8.82 11.57 3.47
N PRO A 148 9.24 11.37 2.22
CA PRO A 148 9.69 10.05 1.71
C PRO A 148 11.13 9.71 2.13
N TYR A 149 11.61 10.24 3.26
CA TYR A 149 12.96 10.01 3.79
C TYR A 149 12.96 10.13 5.32
N LEU A 150 13.89 9.43 5.96
CA LEU A 150 14.09 9.53 7.40
C LEU A 150 14.72 10.90 7.75
N PRO A 151 14.24 11.61 8.79
CA PRO A 151 14.91 12.80 9.30
C PRO A 151 16.37 12.54 9.66
N SER A 152 17.16 13.62 9.72
CA SER A 152 18.48 13.59 10.37
C SER A 152 18.39 13.01 11.79
N ASN A 153 19.43 12.27 12.22
CA ASN A 153 19.49 11.55 13.51
C ASN A 153 19.13 12.37 14.77
N ALA A 154 19.21 13.70 14.73
CA ALA A 154 18.80 14.57 15.83
C ALA A 154 17.29 14.55 16.14
N LYS A 155 16.43 14.17 15.17
CA LYS A 155 14.97 14.14 15.36
C LYS A 155 14.44 12.70 15.28
N LYS A 156 13.93 12.19 16.40
CA LYS A 156 13.20 10.91 16.43
C LYS A 156 11.84 11.07 15.72
N PRO A 157 11.53 10.30 14.65
CA PRO A 157 10.25 10.42 13.94
C PRO A 157 9.07 10.01 14.83
N LYS A 158 7.88 10.55 14.55
CA LYS A 158 6.63 10.31 15.30
C LYS A 158 5.72 9.29 14.63
N GLU A 159 5.79 9.18 13.31
CA GLU A 159 5.03 8.20 12.53
C GLU A 159 5.84 7.71 11.33
N CYS A 160 5.67 6.44 11.00
CA CYS A 160 6.16 5.80 9.79
C CYS A 160 4.97 5.13 9.07
N THR A 161 4.72 5.51 7.82
CA THR A 161 3.73 4.87 6.95
C THR A 161 4.46 4.07 5.88
N LYS A 162 4.19 2.77 5.80
CA LYS A 162 4.77 1.84 4.82
C LYS A 162 3.72 1.46 3.79
N LEU A 163 4.07 1.52 2.50
CA LEU A 163 3.19 1.14 1.40
C LEU A 163 3.58 -0.23 0.89
N PHE A 164 2.62 -1.12 0.71
CA PHE A 164 2.83 -2.47 0.19
C PHE A 164 1.99 -2.67 -1.07
N LEU A 165 2.56 -3.33 -2.08
CA LEU A 165 1.79 -3.83 -3.20
C LEU A 165 0.95 -5.02 -2.73
N VAL A 166 -0.35 -5.01 -3.00
CA VAL A 166 -1.23 -6.15 -2.72
C VAL A 166 -1.78 -6.68 -4.03
N ARG A 167 -1.45 -7.93 -4.34
CA ARG A 167 -1.90 -8.61 -5.56
C ARG A 167 -3.31 -9.15 -5.33
N LEU A 168 -4.18 -8.94 -6.33
CA LEU A 168 -5.52 -9.49 -6.31
C LEU A 168 -5.56 -10.82 -7.05
N PRO A 169 -6.40 -11.77 -6.63
CA PRO A 169 -6.77 -12.89 -7.47
C PRO A 169 -7.63 -12.43 -8.65
N GLU A 170 -7.88 -13.34 -9.61
CA GLU A 170 -8.69 -13.09 -10.81
C GLU A 170 -10.08 -12.51 -10.50
N SER A 171 -10.69 -12.96 -9.39
CA SER A 171 -11.96 -12.44 -8.90
C SER A 171 -11.98 -12.38 -7.37
N GLN A 172 -12.63 -11.36 -6.83
CA GLN A 172 -12.79 -11.18 -5.38
C GLN A 172 -14.04 -10.36 -5.05
N LYS A 173 -14.62 -10.60 -3.88
CA LYS A 173 -15.66 -9.73 -3.29
C LYS A 173 -15.03 -8.68 -2.38
N PHE A 174 -15.36 -7.41 -2.62
CA PHE A 174 -15.04 -6.29 -1.74
C PHE A 174 -16.30 -5.86 -1.00
N ILE A 175 -16.31 -5.98 0.33
CA ILE A 175 -17.42 -5.53 1.18
C ILE A 175 -17.00 -4.27 1.95
N VAL A 176 -17.55 -3.14 1.52
CA VAL A 176 -17.08 -1.80 1.94
C VAL A 176 -18.06 -1.17 2.94
N PRO A 177 -17.59 -0.56 4.04
CA PRO A 177 -18.45 0.19 4.95
C PRO A 177 -19.27 1.27 4.23
N LYS A 178 -20.56 1.40 4.53
CA LYS A 178 -21.50 2.34 3.87
C LYS A 178 -21.08 3.81 3.87
N ASN A 179 -20.23 4.23 4.81
CA ASN A 179 -19.71 5.60 4.90
C ASN A 179 -18.37 5.80 4.16
N LEU A 180 -17.94 4.79 3.39
CA LEU A 180 -16.79 4.81 2.50
C LEU A 180 -17.23 4.41 1.09
N LYS A 181 -16.54 4.94 0.08
CA LYS A 181 -16.67 4.45 -1.31
C LYS A 181 -15.32 3.91 -1.76
N LEU A 182 -15.32 2.75 -2.39
CA LEU A 182 -14.12 2.21 -3.05
C LEU A 182 -14.18 2.62 -4.52
N LEU A 183 -13.16 3.36 -4.96
CA LEU A 183 -13.09 3.94 -6.30
C LEU A 183 -11.86 3.42 -7.02
N ALA A 184 -12.01 3.11 -8.30
CA ALA A 184 -10.89 2.86 -9.21
C ALA A 184 -10.48 4.20 -9.85
N VAL A 185 -9.27 4.68 -9.58
CA VAL A 185 -8.76 5.97 -10.08
C VAL A 185 -7.57 5.71 -11.01
N PRO A 186 -7.57 6.21 -12.25
CA PRO A 186 -6.48 5.93 -13.19
C PRO A 186 -5.17 6.54 -12.72
N LEU A 187 -4.05 5.82 -12.91
CA LEU A 187 -2.74 6.25 -12.40
C LEU A 187 -2.32 7.65 -12.92
N HIS A 188 -2.68 8.01 -14.15
CA HIS A 188 -2.36 9.34 -14.71
C HIS A 188 -3.07 10.49 -13.96
N GLN A 189 -4.25 10.25 -13.39
CA GLN A 189 -5.00 11.24 -12.60
C GLN A 189 -4.40 11.41 -11.20
N VAL A 190 -3.80 10.34 -10.68
CA VAL A 190 -3.14 10.32 -9.36
C VAL A 190 -1.77 10.99 -9.42
N HIS A 191 -1.01 10.77 -10.50
CA HIS A 191 0.37 11.22 -10.67
C HIS A 191 0.52 12.72 -10.37
N GLU A 192 1.38 13.04 -9.40
CA GLU A 192 1.74 14.40 -8.99
C GLU A 192 0.57 15.29 -8.54
N ASN A 193 -0.64 14.75 -8.41
CA ASN A 193 -1.81 15.47 -7.94
C ASN A 193 -1.89 15.50 -6.40
N HIS A 194 -0.91 16.17 -5.80
CA HIS A 194 -0.77 16.35 -4.36
C HIS A 194 -1.96 17.09 -3.74
N LYS A 195 -2.59 18.00 -4.51
CA LYS A 195 -3.72 18.80 -4.05
C LYS A 195 -4.94 17.93 -3.74
N THR A 196 -5.23 16.94 -4.58
CA THR A 196 -6.39 16.06 -4.40
C THR A 196 -6.06 14.82 -3.57
N TYR A 197 -4.92 14.20 -3.80
CA TYR A 197 -4.60 12.88 -3.24
C TYR A 197 -3.57 12.91 -2.10
N GLY A 198 -2.92 14.05 -1.86
CA GLY A 198 -1.84 14.17 -0.89
C GLY A 198 -0.55 13.48 -1.35
N PRO A 199 0.57 13.74 -0.66
CA PRO A 199 1.92 13.39 -1.13
C PRO A 199 2.23 11.89 -1.21
N ILE A 200 1.53 11.07 -0.43
CA ILE A 200 1.74 9.61 -0.43
C ILE A 200 1.10 9.00 -1.67
N ILE A 201 -0.20 9.25 -1.88
CA ILE A 201 -0.97 8.64 -2.98
C ILE A 201 -0.47 9.17 -4.32
N SER A 202 -0.18 10.47 -4.45
CA SER A 202 0.31 11.05 -5.70
C SER A 202 1.69 10.56 -6.13
N GLY A 203 2.45 9.96 -5.21
CA GLY A 203 3.75 9.34 -5.48
C GLY A 203 3.67 7.86 -5.91
N VAL A 204 2.50 7.22 -5.80
CA VAL A 204 2.31 5.80 -6.13
C VAL A 204 2.70 5.47 -7.57
N PRO A 205 2.35 6.26 -8.60
CA PRO A 205 2.73 5.95 -9.98
C PRO A 205 4.26 5.86 -10.17
N GLN A 206 5.04 6.72 -9.51
CA GLN A 206 6.50 6.65 -9.56
C GLN A 206 7.03 5.37 -8.90
N LEU A 207 6.47 4.95 -7.76
CA LEU A 207 6.87 3.70 -7.09
C LEU A 207 6.57 2.46 -7.94
N LEU A 208 5.51 2.51 -8.74
CA LEU A 208 5.09 1.42 -9.61
C LEU A 208 5.89 1.35 -10.92
N SER A 209 6.67 2.39 -11.27
CA SER A 209 7.42 2.46 -12.53
C SER A 209 8.46 1.35 -12.72
N LYS A 210 8.91 0.72 -11.64
CA LYS A 210 9.85 -0.42 -11.67
C LYS A 210 9.18 -1.78 -11.99
N PHE A 211 7.85 -1.83 -12.03
CA PHE A 211 7.09 -3.06 -12.27
C PHE A 211 6.62 -3.13 -13.72
N THR A 212 6.60 -4.35 -14.27
CA THR A 212 5.89 -4.66 -15.51
C THR A 212 4.44 -4.99 -15.16
N ILE A 213 3.53 -4.06 -15.44
CA ILE A 213 2.09 -4.27 -15.28
C ILE A 213 1.59 -5.07 -16.47
N ASN A 214 1.04 -6.25 -16.21
CA ASN A 214 0.43 -7.11 -17.21
C ASN A 214 -1.10 -7.05 -17.05
N ILE A 215 -1.79 -6.56 -18.06
CA ILE A 215 -3.26 -6.59 -18.13
C ILE A 215 -3.67 -7.97 -18.60
N VAL A 216 -4.36 -8.71 -17.74
CA VAL A 216 -4.88 -10.03 -18.07
C VAL A 216 -6.25 -9.87 -18.71
N ASP A 217 -6.39 -10.33 -19.94
CA ASP A 217 -7.68 -10.44 -20.62
C ASP A 217 -8.38 -11.73 -20.17
N ILE A 218 -9.65 -11.61 -19.76
CA ILE A 218 -10.53 -12.73 -19.36
C ILE A 218 -11.78 -12.67 -20.25
#